data_AF-A0A6G1Q2R8-F1
#
_entry.id   AF-A0A6G1Q2R8-F1
#
_cell.length_a   1.000
_cell.length_b   1.000
_cell.length_c   1.000
_cell.angle_alpha   90.00
_cell.angle_beta   90.00
_cell.angle_gamma   90.00
#
_symmetry.space_group_name_H-M   'P 1'
#
loop_
_entity.id
_entity.type
_entity.pdbx_description
1 polymer ?
#
loop_
_entity_poly.entity_id
_entity_poly.type
_entity_poly.pdbx_seq_one_letter_code
_entity_poly.pdbx_strand_id
1 'polypeptide(L)'
;MAPDQDRQVNENHQQPDLEQLIGDVLKSGDVQALEAFLQRDISEGTTIKCSQQFLAKLDRFVSRSLEQGDSKSACLGFDIICKCGKHLKLPGNGQGLSGLIAQGLIRKIKQWFEKCRQLWIQCGPQWDETLFNLSEDFFEALMVVHEACKEGTYKITESFLYPVGQLGVDPRIYILIQKEAIRKFNLILDKIPVELKKERKILTSQEASDIMIKLAGQIMQGGDYDLQTALMEALCRMATPDQRKELADQWFSIAHVATAFARVHDSEFETDCRKFLNLVNGMQGDRRRVYSYPCLEVYLDKYELLMPADEKLEEFWIDFNLGSHSISFYFSSADEETQEGQWETICINENEVQSYAVTGKKSTSVVKTTVKIIMEDNSSQVVPESQVSLGETEKNKASYLLPTPSMEVKEFED
;
A
#
# COMPACT_ATOMS: atom_id res chain seq x y z
N MET A 1 63.76 -18.04 14.93
CA MET A 1 62.39 -17.50 14.98
C MET A 1 61.84 -17.53 13.57
N ALA A 2 61.12 -18.60 13.23
CA ALA A 2 60.32 -18.70 12.03
C ALA A 2 58.86 -18.85 12.52
N PRO A 3 57.90 -18.09 11.98
CA PRO A 3 56.53 -18.15 12.46
C PRO A 3 55.80 -19.36 11.84
N ASP A 4 54.97 -19.94 12.70
CA ASP A 4 54.04 -21.03 12.43
C ASP A 4 53.05 -20.64 11.32
N GLN A 5 52.81 -21.56 10.38
CA GLN A 5 51.83 -21.37 9.32
C GLN A 5 50.43 -21.67 9.86
N ASP A 6 49.64 -20.61 10.07
CA ASP A 6 48.20 -20.72 10.30
C ASP A 6 47.52 -21.40 9.11
N ARG A 7 46.86 -22.52 9.40
CA ARG A 7 45.93 -23.20 8.51
C ARG A 7 44.72 -22.29 8.27
N GLN A 8 44.66 -21.68 7.10
CA GLN A 8 43.38 -21.23 6.53
C GLN A 8 42.51 -22.46 6.28
N VAL A 9 41.50 -22.65 7.13
CA VAL A 9 40.38 -23.55 6.85
C VAL A 9 39.58 -22.90 5.73
N ASN A 10 39.73 -23.44 4.53
CA ASN A 10 39.04 -23.05 3.33
C ASN A 10 37.61 -23.66 3.38
N GLU A 11 36.68 -23.01 4.07
CA GLU A 11 35.27 -23.37 4.02
C GLU A 11 34.63 -22.84 2.72
N ASN A 12 34.82 -23.59 1.64
CA ASN A 12 33.96 -23.51 0.46
C ASN A 12 32.57 -24.08 0.82
N HIS A 13 31.76 -23.31 1.54
CA HIS A 13 30.33 -23.55 1.60
C HIS A 13 29.73 -23.14 0.24
N GLN A 14 29.56 -24.11 -0.67
CA GLN A 14 28.77 -23.91 -1.88
C GLN A 14 27.39 -23.39 -1.47
N GLN A 15 27.10 -22.17 -1.89
CA GLN A 15 25.82 -21.51 -1.63
C GLN A 15 24.69 -22.40 -2.19
N PRO A 16 23.64 -22.73 -1.41
CA PRO A 16 22.55 -23.57 -1.90
C PRO A 16 21.89 -22.91 -3.11
N ASP A 17 21.67 -23.69 -4.17
CA ASP A 17 20.96 -23.22 -5.37
C ASP A 17 19.47 -23.04 -5.04
N LEU A 18 18.97 -21.81 -5.17
CA LEU A 18 17.56 -21.46 -4.93
C LEU A 18 16.60 -22.37 -5.71
N GLU A 19 16.92 -22.67 -6.98
CA GLU A 19 16.03 -23.51 -7.80
C GLU A 19 16.01 -24.96 -7.31
N GLN A 20 17.12 -25.44 -6.74
CA GLN A 20 17.21 -26.74 -6.11
C GLN A 20 16.39 -26.78 -4.82
N LEU A 21 16.47 -25.73 -3.98
CA LEU A 21 15.66 -25.61 -2.76
C LEU A 21 14.16 -25.70 -3.07
N ILE A 22 13.66 -24.93 -4.05
CA ILE A 22 12.26 -25.02 -4.50
C ILE A 22 11.93 -26.45 -4.98
N GLY A 23 12.86 -27.07 -5.73
CA GLY A 23 12.71 -28.44 -6.20
C GLY A 23 12.57 -29.47 -5.08
N ASP A 24 13.28 -29.29 -3.97
CA ASP A 24 13.26 -30.20 -2.83
C ASP A 24 12.03 -29.97 -1.95
N VAL A 25 11.58 -28.72 -1.78
CA VAL A 25 10.28 -28.39 -1.19
C VAL A 25 9.14 -29.06 -1.96
N LEU A 26 9.17 -29.00 -3.29
CA LEU A 26 8.12 -29.63 -4.12
C LEU A 26 8.04 -31.15 -3.96
N LYS A 27 9.15 -31.82 -3.63
CA LYS A 27 9.20 -33.28 -3.42
C LYS A 27 8.83 -33.66 -1.99
N SER A 28 9.38 -32.96 -1.00
CA SER A 28 9.30 -33.34 0.41
C SER A 28 8.17 -32.64 1.17
N GLY A 29 7.79 -31.43 0.75
CA GLY A 29 6.92 -30.53 1.51
C GLY A 29 7.64 -29.74 2.60
N ASP A 30 8.93 -29.99 2.84
CA ASP A 30 9.70 -29.31 3.89
C ASP A 30 10.26 -27.97 3.38
N VAL A 31 9.91 -26.89 4.08
CA VAL A 31 10.28 -25.50 3.74
C VAL A 31 11.45 -24.96 4.54
N GLN A 32 11.94 -25.67 5.57
CA GLN A 32 12.94 -25.13 6.51
C GLN A 32 14.21 -24.64 5.82
N ALA A 33 14.72 -25.39 4.83
CA ALA A 33 15.93 -25.00 4.10
C ALA A 33 15.72 -23.77 3.21
N LEU A 34 14.50 -23.59 2.67
CA LEU A 34 14.14 -22.42 1.87
C LEU A 34 13.97 -21.19 2.76
N GLU A 35 13.30 -21.34 3.90
CA GLU A 35 13.14 -20.28 4.89
C GLU A 35 14.51 -19.80 5.41
N ALA A 36 15.39 -20.73 5.81
CA ALA A 36 16.74 -20.41 6.26
C ALA A 36 17.62 -19.76 5.16
N PHE A 37 17.29 -19.96 3.89
CA PHE A 37 17.94 -19.26 2.77
C PHE A 37 17.42 -17.82 2.66
N LEU A 38 16.10 -17.61 2.77
CA LEU A 38 15.43 -16.31 2.63
C LEU A 38 15.62 -15.38 3.85
N GLN A 39 16.08 -15.90 4.98
CA GLN A 39 16.48 -15.12 6.15
C GLN A 39 17.90 -14.51 6.02
N ARG A 40 18.66 -14.89 4.98
CA ARG A 40 20.02 -14.38 4.78
C ARG A 40 20.00 -13.15 3.89
N ASP A 41 20.84 -12.17 4.22
CA ASP A 41 21.05 -11.03 3.34
C ASP A 41 21.77 -11.46 2.05
N ILE A 42 21.21 -11.07 0.92
CA ILE A 42 21.83 -11.27 -0.39
C ILE A 42 22.70 -10.04 -0.66
N SER A 43 24.01 -10.21 -0.57
CA SER A 43 24.95 -9.11 -0.80
C SER A 43 24.82 -8.54 -2.22
N GLU A 44 25.02 -7.23 -2.34
CA GLU A 44 25.05 -6.55 -3.64
C GLU A 44 26.07 -7.21 -4.59
N GLY A 45 25.68 -7.41 -5.85
CA GLY A 45 26.48 -8.11 -6.85
C GLY A 45 26.33 -9.65 -6.87
N THR A 46 25.64 -10.25 -5.89
CA THR A 46 25.32 -11.69 -5.93
C THR A 46 24.42 -12.00 -7.12
N THR A 47 24.74 -13.09 -7.83
CA THR A 47 23.97 -13.60 -8.95
C THR A 47 23.41 -14.98 -8.63
N ILE A 48 22.09 -15.12 -8.70
CA ILE A 48 21.40 -16.40 -8.53
C ILE A 48 21.09 -16.94 -9.93
N LYS A 49 21.81 -17.98 -10.35
CA LYS A 49 21.61 -18.60 -11.66
C LYS A 49 20.38 -19.50 -11.62
N CYS A 50 19.47 -19.30 -12.56
CA CYS A 50 18.25 -20.09 -12.68
C CYS A 50 18.10 -20.62 -14.10
N SER A 51 17.45 -21.77 -14.24
CA SER A 51 17.12 -22.39 -15.51
C SER A 51 15.86 -21.77 -16.13
N GLN A 52 15.52 -22.17 -17.36
CA GLN A 52 14.24 -21.79 -17.98
C GLN A 52 13.01 -22.38 -17.25
N GLN A 53 13.19 -23.37 -16.38
CA GLN A 53 12.10 -24.00 -15.62
C GLN A 53 11.81 -23.31 -14.30
N PHE A 54 12.63 -22.33 -13.90
CA PHE A 54 12.51 -21.68 -12.60
C PHE A 54 11.12 -21.12 -12.34
N LEU A 55 10.56 -20.34 -13.28
CA LEU A 55 9.21 -19.78 -13.13
C LEU A 55 8.15 -20.88 -12.97
N ALA A 56 8.29 -22.00 -13.69
CA ALA A 56 7.34 -23.11 -13.59
C ALA A 56 7.44 -23.84 -12.24
N LYS A 57 8.64 -23.95 -11.67
CA LYS A 57 8.85 -24.52 -10.32
C LYS A 57 8.29 -23.58 -9.25
N LEU A 58 8.58 -22.29 -9.34
CA LEU A 58 8.05 -21.27 -8.43
C LEU A 58 6.52 -21.25 -8.46
N ASP A 59 5.93 -21.27 -9.65
CA ASP A 59 4.47 -21.32 -9.81
C ASP A 59 3.85 -22.58 -9.22
N ARG A 60 4.47 -23.74 -9.44
CA ARG A 60 3.99 -24.99 -8.85
C ARG A 60 4.05 -24.96 -7.32
N PHE A 61 5.10 -24.35 -6.76
CA PHE A 61 5.25 -24.20 -5.32
C PHE A 61 4.14 -23.30 -4.75
N VAL A 62 4.05 -22.05 -5.22
CA VAL A 62 3.04 -21.08 -4.74
C VAL A 62 1.62 -21.60 -4.94
N SER A 63 1.30 -22.12 -6.14
CA SER A 63 -0.05 -22.61 -6.43
C SER A 63 -0.44 -23.78 -5.53
N ARG A 64 0.48 -24.71 -5.24
CA ARG A 64 0.23 -25.84 -4.35
C ARG A 64 0.03 -25.38 -2.91
N SER A 65 0.85 -24.46 -2.42
CA SER A 65 0.71 -23.91 -1.06
C SER A 65 -0.64 -23.23 -0.88
N LEU A 66 -1.04 -22.39 -1.84
CA LEU A 66 -2.36 -21.72 -1.82
C LEU A 66 -3.53 -22.72 -1.93
N GLU A 67 -3.42 -23.78 -2.74
CA GLU A 67 -4.44 -24.84 -2.83
C GLU A 67 -4.62 -25.62 -1.53
N GLN A 68 -3.55 -25.73 -0.75
CA GLN A 68 -3.53 -26.43 0.53
C GLN A 68 -3.95 -25.51 1.70
N GLY A 69 -4.19 -24.23 1.44
CA GLY A 69 -4.41 -23.23 2.50
C GLY A 69 -3.16 -22.94 3.33
N ASP A 70 -1.98 -23.36 2.86
CA ASP A 70 -0.70 -23.10 3.51
C ASP A 70 -0.16 -21.73 3.11
N SER A 71 -0.76 -20.70 3.70
CA SER A 71 -0.41 -19.30 3.46
C SER A 71 1.05 -19.00 3.80
N LYS A 72 1.61 -19.61 4.85
CA LYS A 72 3.02 -19.39 5.26
C LYS A 72 3.99 -19.84 4.17
N SER A 73 3.78 -21.03 3.60
CA SER A 73 4.60 -21.48 2.48
C SER A 73 4.39 -20.65 1.22
N ALA A 74 3.16 -20.17 0.96
CA ALA A 74 2.90 -19.27 -0.16
C ALA A 74 3.65 -17.94 -0.02
N CYS A 75 3.71 -17.36 1.18
CA CYS A 75 4.50 -16.18 1.51
C CYS A 75 5.98 -16.35 1.17
N LEU A 76 6.59 -17.51 1.45
CA LEU A 76 7.98 -17.79 1.04
C LEU A 76 8.17 -17.67 -0.49
N GLY A 77 7.15 -18.01 -1.27
CA GLY A 77 7.17 -17.85 -2.72
C GLY A 77 7.13 -16.38 -3.17
N PHE A 78 6.41 -15.53 -2.45
CA PHE A 78 6.40 -14.08 -2.66
C PHE A 78 7.73 -13.44 -2.20
N ASP A 79 8.28 -13.90 -1.08
CA ASP A 79 9.59 -13.51 -0.58
C ASP A 79 10.72 -13.78 -1.59
N ILE A 80 10.64 -14.88 -2.35
CA ILE A 80 11.58 -15.14 -3.45
C ILE A 80 11.52 -14.02 -4.50
N ILE A 81 10.33 -13.52 -4.83
CA ILE A 81 10.17 -12.42 -5.78
C ILE A 81 10.77 -11.14 -5.20
N CYS A 82 10.45 -10.81 -3.95
CA CYS A 82 10.91 -9.59 -3.28
C CYS A 82 12.43 -9.58 -3.09
N LYS A 83 12.98 -10.62 -2.46
CA LYS A 83 14.39 -10.67 -2.04
C LYS A 83 15.32 -11.09 -3.17
N CYS A 84 14.94 -12.10 -3.96
CA CYS A 84 15.82 -12.67 -4.98
C CYS A 84 15.61 -12.05 -6.36
N GLY A 85 14.47 -11.41 -6.63
CA GLY A 85 14.03 -11.00 -7.96
C GLY A 85 15.05 -10.19 -8.76
N LYS A 86 15.75 -9.24 -8.13
CA LYS A 86 16.79 -8.42 -8.79
C LYS A 86 18.10 -9.17 -9.06
N HIS A 87 18.34 -10.27 -8.36
CA HIS A 87 19.58 -11.06 -8.42
C HIS A 87 19.50 -12.25 -9.39
N LEU A 88 18.32 -12.53 -9.96
CA LEU A 88 18.12 -13.68 -10.84
C LEU A 88 18.84 -13.50 -12.18
N LYS A 89 19.50 -14.56 -12.65
CA LYS A 89 20.07 -14.64 -14.00
C LYS A 89 19.50 -15.85 -14.72
N LEU A 90 18.72 -15.58 -15.76
CA LEU A 90 18.02 -16.57 -16.58
C LEU A 90 18.79 -16.81 -17.89
N PRO A 91 18.55 -17.94 -18.58
CA PRO A 91 19.23 -18.21 -19.84
C PRO A 91 18.73 -17.27 -20.96
N GLY A 92 19.57 -17.00 -21.96
CA GLY A 92 19.20 -16.15 -23.10
C GLY A 92 19.20 -14.64 -22.81
N ASN A 93 20.12 -14.17 -21.96
CA ASN A 93 20.25 -12.77 -21.51
C ASN A 93 19.09 -12.24 -20.65
N GLY A 94 18.15 -13.09 -20.23
CA GLY A 94 17.12 -12.69 -19.27
C GLY A 94 17.74 -12.34 -17.91
N GLN A 95 17.46 -11.14 -17.41
CA GLN A 95 17.95 -10.66 -16.11
C GLN A 95 16.81 -10.25 -15.20
N GLY A 96 16.93 -10.65 -13.94
CA GLY A 96 16.02 -10.34 -12.86
C GLY A 96 14.54 -10.64 -13.18
N LEU A 97 13.67 -9.82 -12.59
CA LEU A 97 12.23 -9.88 -12.78
C LEU A 97 11.81 -9.58 -14.23
N SER A 98 12.55 -8.75 -14.96
CA SER A 98 12.27 -8.47 -16.38
C SER A 98 12.28 -9.76 -17.23
N GLY A 99 13.23 -10.67 -16.95
CA GLY A 99 13.30 -11.97 -17.63
C GLY A 99 12.15 -12.90 -17.25
N LEU A 100 11.70 -12.88 -15.99
CA LEU A 100 10.52 -13.64 -15.57
C LEU A 100 9.22 -13.08 -16.16
N ILE A 101 9.10 -11.76 -16.30
CA ILE A 101 7.96 -11.11 -16.96
C ILE A 101 7.88 -11.58 -18.42
N ALA A 102 9.00 -11.65 -19.13
CA ALA A 102 9.06 -12.19 -20.50
C ALA A 102 8.67 -13.68 -20.56
N GLN A 103 8.94 -14.46 -19.52
CA GLN A 103 8.49 -15.85 -19.38
C GLN A 103 7.01 -16.00 -18.94
N GLY A 104 6.31 -14.89 -18.68
CA GLY A 104 4.89 -14.89 -18.34
C GLY A 104 4.58 -14.85 -16.85
N LEU A 105 5.47 -14.31 -16.01
CA LEU A 105 5.25 -14.12 -14.56
C LEU A 105 3.93 -13.42 -14.26
N ILE A 106 3.56 -12.38 -15.02
CA ILE A 106 2.30 -11.63 -14.81
C ILE A 106 1.08 -12.55 -14.86
N ARG A 107 1.07 -13.54 -15.76
CA ARG A 107 -0.01 -14.53 -15.85
C ARG A 107 -0.07 -15.40 -14.59
N LYS A 108 1.08 -15.70 -13.99
CA LYS A 108 1.17 -16.50 -12.77
C LYS A 108 0.70 -15.72 -11.55
N ILE A 109 1.12 -14.46 -11.41
CA ILE A 109 0.63 -13.57 -10.34
C ILE A 109 -0.90 -13.42 -10.42
N LYS A 110 -1.49 -13.33 -11.61
CA LYS A 110 -2.97 -13.33 -11.76
C LYS A 110 -3.63 -14.59 -11.20
N GLN A 111 -3.03 -15.74 -11.44
CA GLN A 111 -3.54 -17.03 -10.95
C GLN A 111 -3.40 -17.13 -9.43
N TRP A 112 -2.29 -16.64 -8.87
CA TRP A 112 -2.07 -16.60 -7.42
C TRP A 112 -3.01 -15.61 -6.74
N PHE A 113 -3.22 -14.42 -7.31
CA PHE A 113 -4.17 -13.43 -6.80
C PHE A 113 -5.58 -14.00 -6.63
N GLU A 114 -6.08 -14.71 -7.64
CA GLU A 114 -7.43 -15.28 -7.54
C GLU A 114 -7.52 -16.38 -6.47
N LYS A 115 -6.45 -17.15 -6.25
CA LYS A 115 -6.38 -18.12 -5.15
C LYS A 115 -6.33 -17.42 -3.79
N CYS A 116 -5.48 -16.41 -3.61
CA CYS A 116 -5.44 -15.60 -2.38
C CYS A 116 -6.80 -14.96 -2.10
N ARG A 117 -7.43 -14.39 -3.12
CA ARG A 117 -8.77 -13.80 -3.04
C ARG A 117 -9.82 -14.80 -2.60
N GLN A 118 -9.77 -16.04 -3.09
CA GLN A 118 -10.69 -17.10 -2.64
C GLN A 118 -10.47 -17.44 -1.15
N LEU A 119 -9.22 -17.52 -0.70
CA LEU A 119 -8.90 -17.74 0.73
C LEU A 119 -9.44 -16.60 1.60
N TRP A 120 -9.23 -15.34 1.21
CA TRP A 120 -9.75 -14.18 1.95
C TRP A 120 -11.28 -14.14 2.00
N ILE A 121 -11.96 -14.43 0.87
CA ILE A 121 -13.44 -14.51 0.84
C ILE A 121 -13.94 -15.66 1.72
N GLN A 122 -13.25 -16.80 1.72
CA GLN A 122 -13.63 -17.97 2.51
C GLN A 122 -13.45 -17.73 4.01
N CYS A 123 -12.40 -17.01 4.41
CA CYS A 123 -12.22 -16.57 5.80
C CYS A 123 -13.32 -15.60 6.22
N GLY A 124 -13.76 -14.73 5.30
CA GLY A 124 -14.77 -13.72 5.58
C GLY A 124 -14.18 -12.47 6.25
N PRO A 125 -15.05 -11.53 6.69
CA PRO A 125 -14.63 -10.24 7.20
C PRO A 125 -14.22 -10.32 8.68
N GLN A 126 -13.27 -11.19 9.00
CA GLN A 126 -12.75 -11.42 10.36
C GLN A 126 -11.23 -11.49 10.35
N TRP A 127 -10.61 -11.22 11.51
CA TRP A 127 -9.17 -11.29 11.69
C TRP A 127 -8.64 -12.72 11.51
N ASP A 128 -7.61 -12.86 10.70
CA ASP A 128 -6.74 -14.04 10.61
C ASP A 128 -5.33 -13.54 10.28
N GLU A 129 -4.42 -13.68 11.25
CA GLU A 129 -3.04 -13.19 11.14
C GLU A 129 -2.32 -13.76 9.92
N THR A 130 -2.52 -15.05 9.62
CA THR A 130 -1.79 -15.70 8.53
C THR A 130 -2.28 -15.20 7.17
N LEU A 131 -3.58 -14.95 7.03
CA LEU A 131 -4.17 -14.40 5.81
C LEU A 131 -3.94 -12.91 5.65
N PHE A 132 -3.81 -12.16 6.75
CA PHE A 132 -3.37 -10.77 6.72
C PHE A 132 -1.92 -10.67 6.22
N ASN A 133 -0.99 -11.45 6.80
CA ASN A 133 0.41 -11.51 6.35
C ASN A 133 0.50 -11.96 4.88
N LEU A 134 -0.34 -12.92 4.46
CA LEU A 134 -0.43 -13.32 3.05
C LEU A 134 -0.80 -12.15 2.14
N SER A 135 -1.64 -11.23 2.60
CA SER A 135 -2.01 -10.04 1.83
C SER A 135 -0.84 -9.07 1.70
N GLU A 136 -0.12 -8.79 2.79
CA GLU A 136 1.05 -7.91 2.77
C GLU A 136 2.13 -8.47 1.84
N ASP A 137 2.51 -9.75 2.00
CA ASP A 137 3.56 -10.38 1.19
C ASP A 137 3.18 -10.47 -0.29
N PHE A 138 1.91 -10.78 -0.59
CA PHE A 138 1.43 -10.79 -1.97
C PHE A 138 1.52 -9.40 -2.60
N PHE A 139 1.04 -8.38 -1.88
CA PHE A 139 0.99 -7.01 -2.38
C PHE A 139 2.38 -6.40 -2.51
N GLU A 140 3.30 -6.72 -1.61
CA GLU A 140 4.71 -6.34 -1.73
C GLU A 140 5.34 -6.96 -2.97
N ALA A 141 5.17 -8.27 -3.19
CA ALA A 141 5.67 -8.94 -4.40
C ALA A 141 5.05 -8.37 -5.69
N LEU A 142 3.76 -8.00 -5.65
CA LEU A 142 3.07 -7.34 -6.76
C LEU A 142 3.74 -6.01 -7.11
N MET A 143 4.04 -5.19 -6.09
CA MET A 143 4.65 -3.86 -6.28
C MET A 143 6.12 -3.96 -6.71
N VAL A 144 6.89 -4.89 -6.15
CA VAL A 144 8.26 -5.18 -6.61
C VAL A 144 8.28 -5.53 -8.11
N VAL A 145 7.30 -6.29 -8.60
CA VAL A 145 7.17 -6.62 -10.03
C VAL A 145 6.69 -5.42 -10.86
N HIS A 146 5.78 -4.60 -10.33
CA HIS A 146 5.31 -3.37 -10.96
C HIS A 146 6.45 -2.38 -11.19
N GLU A 147 7.37 -2.26 -10.25
CA GLU A 147 8.46 -1.29 -10.29
C GLU A 147 9.73 -1.82 -10.96
N ALA A 148 9.81 -3.13 -11.22
CA ALA A 148 11.00 -3.77 -11.79
C ALA A 148 11.40 -3.24 -13.17
N CYS A 149 10.43 -2.92 -14.03
CA CYS A 149 10.66 -2.39 -15.38
C CYS A 149 9.39 -1.79 -15.97
N LYS A 150 9.53 -1.03 -17.08
CA LYS A 150 8.38 -0.43 -17.81
C LYS A 150 7.29 -1.44 -18.19
N GLU A 151 7.70 -2.63 -18.62
CA GLU A 151 6.76 -3.70 -18.97
C GLU A 151 6.01 -4.23 -17.74
N GLY A 152 6.68 -4.32 -16.59
CA GLY A 152 6.06 -4.64 -15.30
C GLY A 152 5.03 -3.59 -14.91
N THR A 153 5.41 -2.32 -14.92
CA THR A 153 4.52 -1.18 -14.61
C THR A 153 3.27 -1.22 -15.50
N TYR A 154 3.46 -1.38 -16.81
CA TYR A 154 2.37 -1.45 -17.77
C TYR A 154 1.46 -2.65 -17.53
N LYS A 155 2.03 -3.87 -17.49
CA LYS A 155 1.23 -5.08 -17.43
C LYS A 155 0.54 -5.25 -16.08
N ILE A 156 1.18 -4.88 -14.97
CA ILE A 156 0.53 -4.90 -13.65
C ILE A 156 -0.60 -3.87 -13.62
N THR A 157 -0.36 -2.63 -14.04
CA THR A 157 -1.41 -1.60 -14.06
C THR A 157 -2.61 -2.03 -14.90
N GLU A 158 -2.40 -2.50 -16.14
CA GLU A 158 -3.49 -2.97 -17.02
C GLU A 158 -4.27 -4.15 -16.40
N SER A 159 -3.58 -4.99 -15.64
CA SER A 159 -4.11 -6.26 -15.16
C SER A 159 -4.75 -6.21 -13.78
N PHE A 160 -4.27 -5.33 -12.90
CA PHE A 160 -4.54 -5.36 -11.47
C PHE A 160 -5.19 -4.09 -10.95
N LEU A 161 -5.19 -2.98 -11.69
CA LEU A 161 -5.84 -1.74 -11.24
C LEU A 161 -7.26 -2.02 -10.72
N TYR A 162 -8.15 -2.54 -11.55
CA TYR A 162 -9.51 -2.83 -11.11
C TYR A 162 -9.62 -4.00 -10.13
N PRO A 163 -8.99 -5.17 -10.33
CA PRO A 163 -9.08 -6.26 -9.35
C PRO A 163 -8.65 -5.88 -7.93
N VAL A 164 -7.58 -5.08 -7.79
CA VAL A 164 -7.11 -4.59 -6.50
C VAL A 164 -8.08 -3.57 -5.91
N GLY A 165 -8.56 -2.61 -6.71
CA GLY A 165 -9.60 -1.68 -6.28
C GLY A 165 -10.89 -2.39 -5.82
N GLN A 166 -11.33 -3.42 -6.56
CA GLN A 166 -12.51 -4.22 -6.20
C GLN A 166 -12.31 -5.00 -4.89
N LEU A 167 -11.10 -5.51 -4.63
CA LEU A 167 -10.79 -6.17 -3.36
C LEU A 167 -10.90 -5.20 -2.19
N GLY A 168 -10.42 -3.97 -2.37
CA GLY A 168 -10.46 -2.90 -1.37
C GLY A 168 -11.85 -2.41 -0.95
N VAL A 169 -12.90 -2.81 -1.68
CA VAL A 169 -14.29 -2.45 -1.39
C VAL A 169 -15.22 -3.66 -1.27
N ASP A 170 -14.66 -4.88 -1.26
CA ASP A 170 -15.46 -6.11 -1.17
C ASP A 170 -15.84 -6.39 0.29
N PRO A 171 -17.12 -6.30 0.69
CA PRO A 171 -17.53 -6.42 2.08
C PRO A 171 -17.33 -7.81 2.69
N ARG A 172 -16.96 -8.81 1.88
CA ARG A 172 -16.61 -10.15 2.35
C ARG A 172 -15.17 -10.25 2.83
N ILE A 173 -14.34 -9.26 2.51
CA ILE A 173 -12.92 -9.22 2.84
C ILE A 173 -12.73 -8.49 4.16
N TYR A 174 -11.82 -8.98 4.98
CA TYR A 174 -11.44 -8.31 6.22
C TYR A 174 -10.87 -6.90 5.96
N ILE A 175 -11.24 -5.94 6.81
CA ILE A 175 -11.00 -4.52 6.55
C ILE A 175 -9.52 -4.13 6.48
N LEU A 176 -8.62 -4.78 7.22
CA LEU A 176 -7.19 -4.49 7.11
C LEU A 176 -6.61 -4.97 5.77
N ILE A 177 -7.14 -6.05 5.20
CA ILE A 177 -6.79 -6.51 3.84
C ILE A 177 -7.36 -5.53 2.80
N GLN A 178 -8.57 -4.99 3.03
CA GLN A 178 -9.12 -3.92 2.18
C GLN A 178 -8.23 -2.68 2.19
N LYS A 179 -7.77 -2.26 3.38
CA LYS A 179 -6.87 -1.13 3.59
C LYS A 179 -5.55 -1.32 2.84
N GLU A 180 -4.94 -2.50 2.96
CA GLU A 180 -3.72 -2.83 2.23
C GLU A 180 -3.92 -2.80 0.71
N ALA A 181 -5.04 -3.37 0.23
CA ALA A 181 -5.38 -3.33 -1.19
C ALA A 181 -5.57 -1.90 -1.72
N ILE A 182 -6.27 -1.02 -0.99
CA ILE A 182 -6.48 0.37 -1.42
C ILE A 182 -5.18 1.18 -1.38
N ARG A 183 -4.29 0.96 -0.41
CA ARG A 183 -2.95 1.57 -0.42
C ARG A 183 -2.18 1.21 -1.69
N LYS A 184 -2.14 -0.08 -2.05
CA LYS A 184 -1.49 -0.51 -3.31
C LYS A 184 -2.24 -0.01 -4.54
N PHE A 185 -3.56 0.11 -4.50
CA PHE A 185 -4.35 0.71 -5.56
C PHE A 185 -3.94 2.17 -5.83
N ASN A 186 -3.75 2.99 -4.79
CA ASN A 186 -3.27 4.36 -4.92
C ASN A 186 -1.85 4.43 -5.52
N LEU A 187 -0.94 3.54 -5.12
CA LEU A 187 0.39 3.45 -5.72
C LEU A 187 0.34 3.09 -7.22
N ILE A 188 -0.58 2.21 -7.62
CA ILE A 188 -0.79 1.88 -9.04
C ILE A 188 -1.38 3.09 -9.78
N LEU A 189 -2.36 3.79 -9.19
CA LEU A 189 -3.00 4.99 -9.76
C LEU A 189 -1.98 6.12 -10.00
N ASP A 190 -1.06 6.31 -9.05
CA ASP A 190 0.01 7.31 -9.14
C ASP A 190 0.92 7.06 -10.36
N LYS A 191 1.22 5.79 -10.62
CA LYS A 191 2.20 5.36 -11.63
C LYS A 191 1.59 4.86 -12.93
N ILE A 192 0.32 5.18 -13.24
CA ILE A 192 -0.32 4.72 -14.48
C ILE A 192 0.47 5.23 -15.71
N PRO A 193 0.95 4.33 -16.59
CA PRO A 193 1.59 4.70 -17.84
C PRO A 193 0.71 5.58 -18.73
N VAL A 194 1.33 6.55 -19.39
CA VAL A 194 0.64 7.53 -20.25
C VAL A 194 -0.13 6.84 -21.37
N GLU A 195 0.39 5.72 -21.89
CA GLU A 195 -0.23 4.89 -22.92
C GLU A 195 -1.57 4.32 -22.44
N LEU A 196 -1.66 3.85 -21.20
CA LEU A 196 -2.91 3.34 -20.62
C LEU A 196 -3.94 4.46 -20.37
N LYS A 197 -3.49 5.67 -19.99
CA LYS A 197 -4.38 6.83 -19.86
C LYS A 197 -4.95 7.27 -21.20
N LYS A 198 -4.11 7.38 -22.25
CA LYS A 198 -4.49 7.95 -23.55
C LYS A 198 -5.17 6.95 -24.49
N GLU A 199 -4.63 5.74 -24.60
CA GLU A 199 -5.06 4.75 -25.60
C GLU A 199 -6.17 3.86 -25.08
N ARG A 200 -6.01 3.36 -23.84
CA ARG A 200 -6.99 2.47 -23.19
C ARG A 200 -8.07 3.22 -22.44
N LYS A 201 -7.87 4.50 -22.17
CA LYS A 201 -8.80 5.33 -21.38
C LYS A 201 -9.19 4.64 -20.07
N ILE A 202 -8.20 4.07 -19.38
CA ILE A 202 -8.41 3.21 -18.20
C ILE A 202 -9.02 3.93 -16.98
N LEU A 203 -9.23 5.25 -17.04
CA LEU A 203 -9.93 6.00 -16.00
C LEU A 203 -11.32 6.50 -16.44
N THR A 204 -11.70 6.27 -17.70
CA THR A 204 -13.01 6.68 -18.23
C THR A 204 -13.79 5.50 -18.82
N SER A 205 -13.44 4.25 -18.47
CA SER A 205 -14.20 3.07 -18.87
C SER A 205 -15.37 2.82 -17.92
N GLN A 206 -16.27 1.89 -18.28
CA GLN A 206 -17.38 1.52 -17.39
C GLN A 206 -16.87 0.91 -16.09
N GLU A 207 -15.81 0.09 -16.15
CA GLU A 207 -15.18 -0.51 -14.98
C GLU A 207 -14.60 0.55 -14.03
N ALA A 208 -14.04 1.64 -14.57
CA ALA A 208 -13.59 2.79 -13.78
C ALA A 208 -14.78 3.47 -13.08
N SER A 209 -15.88 3.69 -13.81
CA SER A 209 -17.10 4.27 -13.22
C SER A 209 -17.66 3.38 -12.09
N ASP A 210 -17.76 2.08 -12.34
CA ASP A 210 -18.29 1.10 -11.39
C ASP A 210 -17.44 1.03 -10.11
N ILE A 211 -16.11 1.10 -10.23
CA ILE A 211 -15.25 1.12 -9.04
C ILE A 211 -15.36 2.46 -8.30
N MET A 212 -15.41 3.61 -8.98
CA MET A 212 -15.57 4.91 -8.33
C MET A 212 -16.86 4.99 -7.49
N ILE A 213 -17.97 4.47 -8.01
CA ILE A 213 -19.24 4.38 -7.26
C ILE A 213 -19.07 3.51 -6.00
N LYS A 214 -18.36 2.38 -6.11
CA LYS A 214 -18.11 1.49 -4.96
C LYS A 214 -17.18 2.13 -3.92
N LEU A 215 -16.13 2.83 -4.35
CA LEU A 215 -15.23 3.57 -3.46
C LEU A 215 -16.02 4.62 -2.66
N ALA A 216 -16.85 5.43 -3.35
CA ALA A 216 -17.72 6.42 -2.71
C ALA A 216 -18.71 5.79 -1.71
N GLY A 217 -19.34 4.68 -2.10
CA GLY A 217 -20.21 3.91 -1.22
C GLY A 217 -19.49 3.38 0.02
N GLN A 218 -18.25 2.91 -0.14
CA GLN A 218 -17.43 2.39 0.94
C GLN A 218 -16.95 3.49 1.89
N ILE A 219 -16.67 4.70 1.41
CA ILE A 219 -16.38 5.86 2.26
C ILE A 219 -17.54 6.13 3.22
N MET A 220 -18.78 6.08 2.73
CA MET A 220 -19.97 6.29 3.57
C MET A 220 -20.19 5.20 4.62
N GLN A 221 -19.76 3.97 4.36
CA GLN A 221 -19.92 2.83 5.26
C GLN A 221 -18.63 2.48 6.03
N GLY A 222 -17.59 3.29 5.87
CA GLY A 222 -16.25 3.06 6.38
C GLY A 222 -16.23 2.94 7.89
N GLY A 223 -15.47 1.96 8.39
CA GLY A 223 -15.26 1.72 9.82
C GLY A 223 -13.82 1.85 10.27
N ASP A 224 -12.97 2.44 9.42
CA ASP A 224 -11.58 2.76 9.68
C ASP A 224 -11.26 4.09 8.99
N TYR A 225 -10.75 5.06 9.75
CA TYR A 225 -10.48 6.40 9.24
C TYR A 225 -9.45 6.39 8.12
N ASP A 226 -8.32 5.70 8.31
CA ASP A 226 -7.25 5.65 7.32
C ASP A 226 -7.72 4.97 6.02
N LEU A 227 -8.56 3.93 6.11
CA LEU A 227 -9.20 3.35 4.93
C LEU A 227 -10.09 4.38 4.23
N GLN A 228 -10.90 5.15 4.96
CA GLN A 228 -11.71 6.22 4.36
C GLN A 228 -10.84 7.28 3.66
N THR A 229 -9.71 7.67 4.26
CA THR A 229 -8.75 8.59 3.65
C THR A 229 -8.15 8.01 2.37
N ALA A 230 -7.71 6.76 2.39
CA ALA A 230 -7.12 6.11 1.21
C ALA A 230 -8.15 5.94 0.07
N LEU A 231 -9.42 5.66 0.40
CA LEU A 231 -10.52 5.64 -0.58
C LEU A 231 -10.82 7.02 -1.17
N MET A 232 -10.74 8.08 -0.35
CA MET A 232 -10.86 9.47 -0.80
C MET A 232 -9.74 9.86 -1.76
N GLU A 233 -8.49 9.49 -1.42
CA GLU A 233 -7.32 9.71 -2.27
C GLU A 233 -7.51 9.00 -3.62
N ALA A 234 -7.98 7.75 -3.59
CA ALA A 234 -8.26 6.97 -4.79
C ALA A 234 -9.27 7.68 -5.71
N LEU A 235 -10.38 8.19 -5.19
CA LEU A 235 -11.35 8.97 -5.97
C LEU A 235 -10.71 10.24 -6.56
N CYS A 236 -9.88 10.94 -5.79
CA CYS A 236 -9.22 12.16 -6.25
C CYS A 236 -8.16 11.89 -7.33
N ARG A 237 -7.48 10.74 -7.28
CA ARG A 237 -6.55 10.29 -8.34
C ARG A 237 -7.25 9.81 -9.60
N MET A 238 -8.46 9.26 -9.47
CA MET A 238 -9.23 8.73 -10.60
C MET A 238 -10.00 9.80 -11.38
N ALA A 239 -10.36 10.92 -10.75
CA ALA A 239 -11.15 11.98 -11.35
C ALA A 239 -10.54 13.36 -11.11
N THR A 240 -10.48 14.17 -12.17
CA THR A 240 -10.02 15.57 -12.06
C THR A 240 -10.96 16.39 -11.17
N PRO A 241 -10.50 17.52 -10.62
CA PRO A 241 -11.35 18.40 -9.81
C PRO A 241 -12.67 18.80 -10.48
N ASP A 242 -12.68 19.00 -11.81
CA ASP A 242 -13.90 19.33 -12.53
C ASP A 242 -14.83 18.12 -12.70
N GLN A 243 -14.27 16.93 -12.99
CA GLN A 243 -15.06 15.69 -13.01
C GLN A 243 -15.67 15.38 -11.64
N ARG A 244 -14.95 15.63 -10.55
CA ARG A 244 -15.46 15.44 -9.19
C ARG A 244 -16.70 16.30 -8.91
N LYS A 245 -16.74 17.54 -9.40
CA LYS A 245 -17.94 18.41 -9.28
C LYS A 245 -19.15 17.84 -10.02
N GLU A 246 -18.93 17.24 -11.19
CA GLU A 246 -20.00 16.64 -12.01
C GLU A 246 -20.48 15.29 -11.45
N LEU A 247 -19.58 14.51 -10.85
CA LEU A 247 -19.85 13.16 -10.38
C LEU A 247 -20.29 13.09 -8.91
N ALA A 248 -20.09 14.15 -8.13
CA ALA A 248 -20.36 14.16 -6.68
C ALA A 248 -21.78 13.69 -6.33
N ASP A 249 -22.80 14.15 -7.05
CA ASP A 249 -24.21 13.77 -6.81
C ASP A 249 -24.51 12.31 -7.18
N GLN A 250 -23.70 11.70 -8.05
CA GLN A 250 -23.81 10.28 -8.40
C GLN A 250 -23.11 9.40 -7.36
N TRP A 251 -22.01 9.90 -6.78
CA TRP A 251 -21.22 9.20 -5.77
C TRP A 251 -21.84 9.26 -4.39
N PHE A 252 -22.43 10.41 -4.03
CA PHE A 252 -22.99 10.65 -2.70
C PHE A 252 -24.44 11.11 -2.81
N SER A 253 -25.37 10.26 -2.36
CA SER A 253 -26.81 10.54 -2.40
C SER A 253 -27.26 11.67 -1.45
N ILE A 254 -26.44 12.01 -0.47
CA ILE A 254 -26.70 13.10 0.48
C ILE A 254 -26.10 14.39 -0.09
N ALA A 255 -26.96 15.34 -0.50
CA ALA A 255 -26.55 16.57 -1.17
C ALA A 255 -25.47 17.39 -0.41
N HIS A 256 -25.54 17.42 0.93
CA HIS A 256 -24.52 18.09 1.74
C HIS A 256 -23.15 17.41 1.65
N VAL A 257 -23.12 16.07 1.59
CA VAL A 257 -21.89 15.29 1.41
C VAL A 257 -21.35 15.49 0.00
N ALA A 258 -22.20 15.39 -1.03
CA ALA A 258 -21.79 15.64 -2.41
C ALA A 258 -21.16 17.05 -2.57
N THR A 259 -21.82 18.07 -2.00
CA THR A 259 -21.31 19.45 -2.01
C THR A 259 -19.96 19.59 -1.29
N ALA A 260 -19.80 18.91 -0.15
CA ALA A 260 -18.54 18.93 0.59
C ALA A 260 -17.42 18.21 -0.17
N PHE A 261 -17.71 17.06 -0.77
CA PHE A 261 -16.76 16.30 -1.59
C PHE A 261 -16.25 17.14 -2.78
N ALA A 262 -17.16 17.82 -3.48
CA ALA A 262 -16.82 18.66 -4.63
C ALA A 262 -15.90 19.86 -4.30
N ARG A 263 -15.70 20.16 -3.00
CA ARG A 263 -14.83 21.22 -2.49
C ARG A 263 -13.46 20.73 -2.01
N VAL A 264 -13.19 19.43 -2.08
CA VAL A 264 -11.86 18.89 -1.71
C VAL A 264 -10.83 19.28 -2.76
N HIS A 265 -9.80 20.03 -2.35
CA HIS A 265 -8.72 20.47 -3.21
C HIS A 265 -7.53 19.50 -3.15
N ASP A 266 -6.97 19.17 -4.31
CA ASP A 266 -5.80 18.27 -4.38
C ASP A 266 -4.58 18.85 -3.64
N SER A 267 -4.41 20.18 -3.67
CA SER A 267 -3.32 20.87 -2.98
C SER A 267 -3.48 20.96 -1.46
N GLU A 268 -4.68 20.67 -0.93
CA GLU A 268 -5.01 20.77 0.50
C GLU A 268 -5.63 19.47 1.01
N PHE A 269 -5.38 18.37 0.28
CA PHE A 269 -6.12 17.13 0.39
C PHE A 269 -6.22 16.62 1.81
N GLU A 270 -5.12 16.59 2.57
CA GLU A 270 -5.11 16.08 3.95
C GLU A 270 -6.14 16.79 4.84
N THR A 271 -6.12 18.12 4.85
CA THR A 271 -6.99 18.94 5.72
C THR A 271 -8.43 18.97 5.22
N ASP A 272 -8.65 19.02 3.91
CA ASP A 272 -9.98 18.96 3.30
C ASP A 272 -10.61 17.58 3.48
N CYS A 273 -9.82 16.51 3.37
CA CYS A 273 -10.24 15.12 3.59
C CYS A 273 -10.66 14.91 5.05
N ARG A 274 -9.88 15.39 6.02
CA ARG A 274 -10.26 15.37 7.45
C ARG A 274 -11.60 16.06 7.70
N LYS A 275 -11.79 17.28 7.17
CA LYS A 275 -13.06 18.02 7.31
C LYS A 275 -14.22 17.26 6.69
N PHE A 276 -14.01 16.71 5.49
CA PHE A 276 -15.01 15.92 4.79
C PHE A 276 -15.40 14.65 5.56
N LEU A 277 -14.42 13.87 6.04
CA LEU A 277 -14.68 12.63 6.76
C LEU A 277 -15.31 12.87 8.13
N ASN A 278 -14.91 13.91 8.85
CA ASN A 278 -15.58 14.32 10.09
C ASN A 278 -17.05 14.69 9.84
N LEU A 279 -17.36 15.38 8.72
CA LEU A 279 -18.73 15.65 8.31
C LEU A 279 -19.49 14.35 8.01
N VAL A 280 -18.93 13.48 7.16
CA VAL A 280 -19.56 12.20 6.75
C VAL A 280 -19.86 11.33 7.97
N ASN A 281 -18.86 11.12 8.85
CA ASN A 281 -19.02 10.30 10.05
C ASN A 281 -19.96 10.95 11.06
N GLY A 282 -19.91 12.28 11.21
CA GLY A 282 -20.82 13.03 12.08
C GLY A 282 -22.29 12.93 11.65
N MET A 283 -22.57 13.03 10.34
CA MET A 283 -23.92 12.93 9.78
C MET A 283 -24.57 11.55 9.99
N GLN A 284 -23.78 10.51 10.23
CA GLN A 284 -24.29 9.16 10.50
C GLN A 284 -24.82 8.98 11.94
N GLY A 285 -24.60 9.96 12.84
CA GLY A 285 -25.10 9.91 14.20
C GLY A 285 -24.62 8.66 14.95
N ASP A 286 -25.53 7.92 15.56
CA ASP A 286 -25.21 6.71 16.33
C ASP A 286 -24.86 5.49 15.45
N ARG A 287 -25.04 5.60 14.12
CA ARG A 287 -24.67 4.53 13.17
C ARG A 287 -23.26 4.67 12.63
N ARG A 288 -22.56 5.76 12.97
CA ARG A 288 -21.18 5.98 12.54
C ARG A 288 -20.30 4.84 13.04
N ARG A 289 -19.29 4.51 12.24
CA ARG A 289 -18.32 3.45 12.58
C ARG A 289 -16.92 3.97 12.82
N VAL A 290 -16.74 5.29 12.72
CA VAL A 290 -15.52 6.01 13.09
C VAL A 290 -15.94 7.15 14.01
N TYR A 291 -15.35 7.20 15.19
CA TYR A 291 -15.55 8.28 16.15
C TYR A 291 -14.25 9.07 16.30
N SER A 292 -14.24 10.29 15.78
CA SER A 292 -13.10 11.20 15.86
C SER A 292 -13.30 12.17 17.02
N TYR A 293 -12.35 12.19 17.97
CA TYR A 293 -12.37 13.08 19.12
C TYR A 293 -11.14 13.99 19.13
N PRO A 294 -11.30 15.29 19.48
CA PRO A 294 -10.16 16.14 19.76
C PRO A 294 -9.49 15.70 21.06
N CYS A 295 -8.17 15.58 21.02
CA CYS A 295 -7.35 15.19 22.15
C CYS A 295 -6.53 16.37 22.65
N LEU A 296 -6.30 16.41 23.96
CA LEU A 296 -5.49 17.43 24.58
C LEU A 296 -4.01 17.06 24.55
N GLU A 297 -3.68 15.81 24.89
CA GLU A 297 -2.32 15.33 25.06
C GLU A 297 -2.30 13.81 24.84
N VAL A 298 -1.25 13.32 24.19
CA VAL A 298 -0.99 11.88 24.02
C VAL A 298 0.41 11.58 24.52
N TYR A 299 0.57 10.46 25.22
CA TYR A 299 1.88 10.02 25.72
C TYR A 299 2.13 8.57 25.33
N LEU A 300 3.31 8.30 24.79
CA LEU A 300 3.88 6.96 24.66
C LEU A 300 4.88 6.76 25.80
N ASP A 301 4.50 5.95 26.79
CA ASP A 301 5.19 5.85 28.08
C ASP A 301 5.37 7.24 28.73
N LYS A 302 6.59 7.79 28.72
CA LYS A 302 6.93 9.11 29.27
C LYS A 302 7.12 10.19 28.20
N TYR A 303 6.98 9.83 26.92
CA TYR A 303 7.23 10.71 25.79
C TYR A 303 5.91 11.29 25.29
N GLU A 304 5.78 12.61 25.30
CA GLU A 304 4.62 13.28 24.72
C GLU A 304 4.69 13.24 23.19
N LEU A 305 3.57 12.88 22.56
CA LEU A 305 3.41 12.93 21.11
C LEU A 305 2.63 14.18 20.75
N LEU A 306 3.15 14.96 19.80
CA LEU A 306 2.61 16.27 19.48
C LEU A 306 1.63 16.21 18.32
N MET A 307 0.63 17.08 18.36
CA MET A 307 -0.25 17.34 17.23
C MET A 307 0.58 17.76 16.02
N PRO A 308 0.24 17.28 14.81
CA PRO A 308 0.93 17.71 13.61
C PRO A 308 0.86 19.22 13.39
N ALA A 309 1.98 19.83 12.99
CA ALA A 309 2.08 21.26 12.75
C ALA A 309 1.52 21.64 11.38
N ASP A 310 0.21 21.91 11.32
CA ASP A 310 -0.49 22.41 10.13
C ASP A 310 -1.52 23.47 10.53
N GLU A 311 -1.42 24.65 9.93
CA GLU A 311 -2.26 25.81 10.26
C GLU A 311 -3.76 25.58 10.03
N LYS A 312 -4.13 24.59 9.20
CA LYS A 312 -5.51 24.25 8.87
C LYS A 312 -6.03 23.05 9.64
N LEU A 313 -5.18 22.39 10.42
CA LEU A 313 -5.58 21.33 11.35
C LEU A 313 -6.11 21.96 12.64
N GLU A 314 -7.42 21.80 12.87
CA GLU A 314 -8.11 22.49 13.96
C GLU A 314 -7.84 21.85 15.34
N GLU A 315 -7.60 20.54 15.38
CA GLU A 315 -7.54 19.74 16.62
C GLU A 315 -6.62 18.54 16.45
N PHE A 316 -6.11 18.00 17.57
CA PHE A 316 -5.39 16.73 17.59
C PHE A 316 -6.40 15.56 17.56
N TRP A 317 -6.74 15.08 16.37
CA TRP A 317 -7.77 14.05 16.20
C TRP A 317 -7.28 12.65 16.57
N ILE A 318 -8.10 11.95 17.37
CA ILE A 318 -7.97 10.52 17.66
C ILE A 318 -9.19 9.80 17.11
N ASP A 319 -8.95 8.82 16.24
CA ASP A 319 -9.98 8.08 15.54
C ASP A 319 -10.19 6.70 16.17
N PHE A 320 -11.38 6.46 16.69
CA PHE A 320 -11.83 5.15 17.17
C PHE A 320 -12.56 4.43 16.04
N ASN A 321 -11.93 3.38 15.53
CA ASN A 321 -12.33 2.66 14.33
C ASN A 321 -13.07 1.37 14.69
N LEU A 322 -14.40 1.40 14.66
CA LEU A 322 -15.23 0.25 15.07
C LEU A 322 -15.22 -0.88 14.04
N GLY A 323 -14.79 -0.61 12.80
CA GLY A 323 -14.72 -1.62 11.75
C GLY A 323 -13.45 -2.44 11.77
N SER A 324 -12.30 -1.79 11.98
CA SER A 324 -10.99 -2.43 12.12
C SER A 324 -10.64 -2.80 13.55
N HIS A 325 -11.47 -2.40 14.52
CA HIS A 325 -11.20 -2.60 15.94
C HIS A 325 -9.86 -1.97 16.35
N SER A 326 -9.65 -0.72 15.94
CA SER A 326 -8.40 -0.01 16.17
C SER A 326 -8.62 1.42 16.67
N ILE A 327 -7.54 2.01 17.18
CA ILE A 327 -7.44 3.45 17.42
C ILE A 327 -6.29 3.97 16.57
N SER A 328 -6.51 4.99 15.75
CA SER A 328 -5.46 5.63 14.95
C SER A 328 -5.39 7.14 15.17
N PHE A 329 -4.20 7.70 15.00
CA PHE A 329 -3.97 9.15 15.02
C PHE A 329 -2.64 9.51 14.36
N TYR A 330 -2.58 10.75 13.89
CA TYR A 330 -1.39 11.35 13.27
C TYR A 330 -0.67 12.24 14.28
N PHE A 331 0.66 12.18 14.31
CA PHE A 331 1.48 12.97 15.23
C PHE A 331 2.76 13.45 14.54
N SER A 332 3.42 14.43 15.16
CA SER A 332 4.79 14.83 14.81
C SER A 332 5.74 14.47 15.94
N SER A 333 6.96 14.07 15.58
CA SER A 333 8.05 13.91 16.56
C SER A 333 8.46 15.28 17.11
N ALA A 334 8.85 15.31 18.39
CA ALA A 334 9.36 16.52 19.03
C ALA A 334 10.79 16.89 18.60
N ASP A 335 11.44 16.07 17.75
CA ASP A 335 12.81 16.33 17.28
C ASP A 335 12.85 17.41 16.19
N GLU A 336 13.67 18.44 16.43
CA GLU A 336 13.80 19.67 15.61
C GLU A 336 14.38 19.43 14.19
N GLU A 337 14.82 18.22 13.87
CA GLU A 337 15.35 17.85 12.54
C GLU A 337 14.28 17.35 11.56
N THR A 338 13.03 17.18 12.02
CA THR A 338 11.94 16.70 11.17
C THR A 338 11.53 17.80 10.19
N GLN A 339 11.52 17.50 8.89
CA GLN A 339 11.11 18.45 7.85
C GLN A 339 9.68 18.96 8.11
N GLU A 340 9.45 20.26 7.89
CA GLU A 340 8.10 20.84 7.94
C GLU A 340 7.13 20.00 7.10
N GLY A 341 6.07 19.47 7.73
CA GLY A 341 5.02 18.69 7.07
C GLY A 341 5.14 17.17 7.13
N GLN A 342 6.14 16.59 7.78
CA GLN A 342 6.20 15.13 7.97
C GLN A 342 5.37 14.70 9.20
N TRP A 343 4.26 14.01 8.94
CA TRP A 343 3.43 13.39 9.96
C TRP A 343 3.70 11.89 10.01
N GLU A 344 3.63 11.32 11.20
CA GLU A 344 3.65 9.87 11.43
C GLU A 344 2.29 9.40 11.92
N THR A 345 1.97 8.13 11.67
CA THR A 345 0.70 7.53 12.09
C THR A 345 0.97 6.42 13.08
N ILE A 346 0.25 6.44 14.21
CA ILE A 346 0.11 5.29 15.08
C ILE A 346 -1.25 4.64 14.82
N CYS A 347 -1.27 3.32 14.71
CA CYS A 347 -2.48 2.50 14.69
C CYS A 347 -2.33 1.42 15.75
N ILE A 348 -3.26 1.37 16.70
CA ILE A 348 -3.31 0.40 17.80
C ILE A 348 -4.48 -0.54 17.52
N ASN A 349 -4.20 -1.78 17.14
CA ASN A 349 -5.23 -2.77 16.85
C ASN A 349 -5.63 -3.56 18.11
N GLU A 350 -6.86 -4.06 18.21
CA GLU A 350 -7.31 -4.76 19.42
C GLU A 350 -6.47 -5.98 19.77
N ASN A 351 -5.91 -6.66 18.77
CA ASN A 351 -5.04 -7.83 18.94
C ASN A 351 -3.67 -7.49 19.54
N GLU A 352 -3.30 -6.21 19.60
CA GLU A 352 -2.05 -5.72 20.18
C GLU A 352 -2.26 -5.18 21.61
N VAL A 353 -3.52 -5.09 22.06
CA VAL A 353 -3.90 -4.52 23.36
C VAL A 353 -4.04 -5.61 24.41
N GLN A 354 -3.15 -5.60 25.41
CA GLN A 354 -3.24 -6.49 26.57
C GLN A 354 -4.37 -6.08 27.52
N SER A 355 -4.48 -4.78 27.82
CA SER A 355 -5.55 -4.24 28.67
C SER A 355 -5.68 -2.73 28.50
N TYR A 356 -6.84 -2.19 28.89
CA TYR A 356 -7.04 -0.74 28.94
C TYR A 356 -7.83 -0.31 30.18
N ALA A 357 -7.67 0.95 30.57
CA ALA A 357 -8.44 1.58 31.64
C ALA A 357 -8.96 2.95 31.19
N VAL A 358 -10.23 3.23 31.51
CA VAL A 358 -10.87 4.51 31.20
C VAL A 358 -11.25 5.21 32.50
N THR A 359 -10.72 6.42 32.71
CA THR A 359 -11.07 7.24 33.88
C THR A 359 -11.62 8.58 33.46
N GLY A 360 -12.79 8.95 34.01
CA GLY A 360 -13.43 10.23 33.75
C GLY A 360 -13.31 11.19 34.93
N LYS A 361 -12.86 12.42 34.67
CA LYS A 361 -12.95 13.54 35.63
C LYS A 361 -13.94 14.57 35.11
N LYS A 362 -15.04 14.79 35.85
CA LYS A 362 -15.96 15.89 35.57
C LYS A 362 -15.29 17.21 35.95
N SER A 363 -15.06 18.08 34.97
CA SER A 363 -14.85 19.51 35.20
C SER A 363 -16.16 20.26 34.94
N THR A 364 -16.21 21.56 35.23
CA THR A 364 -17.43 22.39 35.21
C THR A 364 -18.16 22.43 33.87
N SER A 365 -17.53 22.06 32.75
CA SER A 365 -18.13 22.04 31.41
C SER A 365 -17.67 20.91 30.48
N VAL A 366 -16.61 20.15 30.82
CA VAL A 366 -16.02 19.10 29.96
C VAL A 366 -15.70 17.84 30.78
N VAL A 367 -16.03 16.67 30.25
CA VAL A 367 -15.56 15.38 30.78
C VAL A 367 -14.17 15.12 30.20
N LYS A 368 -13.15 15.15 31.05
CA LYS A 368 -11.81 14.68 30.66
C LYS A 368 -11.76 13.17 30.81
N THR A 369 -11.52 12.47 29.72
CA THR A 369 -11.37 11.02 29.70
C THR A 369 -9.91 10.67 29.44
N THR A 370 -9.32 9.86 30.30
CA THR A 370 -8.00 9.29 30.08
C THR A 370 -8.18 7.83 29.70
N VAL A 371 -7.63 7.44 28.55
CA VAL A 371 -7.54 6.05 28.10
C VAL A 371 -6.09 5.63 28.26
N LYS A 372 -5.83 4.68 29.16
CA LYS A 372 -4.51 4.05 29.30
C LYS A 372 -4.56 2.70 28.62
N ILE A 373 -3.69 2.48 27.65
CA ILE A 373 -3.58 1.24 26.88
C ILE A 373 -2.24 0.59 27.24
N ILE A 374 -2.24 -0.71 27.50
CA ILE A 374 -1.04 -1.53 27.66
C ILE A 374 -0.97 -2.45 26.45
N MET A 375 0.12 -2.34 25.69
CA MET A 375 0.38 -3.14 24.50
C MET A 375 1.29 -4.33 24.82
N GLU A 376 1.31 -5.36 23.98
CA GLU A 376 2.27 -6.45 24.09
C GLU A 376 3.70 -6.01 23.72
N ASP A 377 4.72 -6.59 24.36
CA ASP A 377 6.15 -6.28 24.13
C ASP A 377 6.62 -6.76 22.74
N ASN A 378 6.24 -6.03 21.67
CA ASN A 378 6.81 -5.99 20.30
C ASN A 378 5.85 -5.40 19.22
N SER A 379 4.69 -4.84 19.60
CA SER A 379 3.57 -4.61 18.68
C SER A 379 3.41 -3.18 18.13
N SER A 380 4.47 -2.39 17.97
CA SER A 380 4.33 -1.04 17.38
C SER A 380 4.81 -1.00 15.94
N GLN A 381 3.88 -1.01 14.98
CA GLN A 381 4.15 -0.57 13.62
C GLN A 381 4.01 0.96 13.56
N VAL A 382 5.13 1.68 13.59
CA VAL A 382 5.18 3.05 13.09
C VAL A 382 5.33 2.95 11.58
N VAL A 383 4.32 3.34 10.83
CA VAL A 383 4.38 3.35 9.36
C VAL A 383 4.66 4.78 8.92
N PRO A 384 5.82 5.07 8.29
CA PRO A 384 6.02 6.33 7.61
C PRO A 384 5.05 6.37 6.43
N GLU A 385 4.03 7.23 6.47
CA GLU A 385 3.28 7.52 5.26
C GLU A 385 4.19 8.32 4.31
N SER A 386 4.43 7.80 3.12
CA SER A 386 5.03 8.58 2.06
C SER A 386 4.03 9.68 1.69
N GLN A 387 4.32 10.91 2.09
CA GLN A 387 3.60 12.10 1.64
C GLN A 387 3.66 12.16 0.11
N VAL A 388 2.60 11.75 -0.59
CA VAL A 388 2.48 11.98 -2.03
C VAL A 388 1.53 13.15 -2.22
N SER A 389 2.12 14.33 -2.42
CA SER A 389 1.38 15.52 -2.81
C SER A 389 0.63 15.24 -4.11
N LEU A 390 -0.71 15.17 -4.06
CA LEU A 390 -1.56 15.09 -5.25
C LEU A 390 -1.33 16.28 -6.21
N GLY A 391 -0.75 17.37 -5.71
CA GLY A 391 -0.41 18.57 -6.46
C GLY A 391 0.88 18.52 -7.30
N GLU A 392 1.76 17.53 -7.12
CA GLU A 392 3.03 17.48 -7.86
C GLU A 392 2.92 16.87 -9.26
N THR A 393 1.83 16.16 -9.56
CA THR A 393 1.63 15.49 -10.85
C THR A 393 1.46 16.41 -12.06
N GLU A 394 1.36 17.73 -11.87
CA GLU A 394 1.22 18.70 -12.99
C GLU A 394 2.53 19.41 -13.41
N LYS A 395 3.63 19.28 -12.66
CA LYS A 395 4.91 19.94 -13.00
C LYS A 395 5.85 19.05 -13.81
N ASN A 396 5.38 18.56 -14.94
CA ASN A 396 6.26 18.11 -16.04
C ASN A 396 5.73 18.62 -17.39
N LYS A 397 5.68 19.95 -17.54
CA LYS A 397 5.76 20.57 -18.87
C LYS A 397 7.22 20.86 -19.16
N ALA A 398 7.85 19.93 -19.88
CA ALA A 398 9.09 20.23 -20.59
C ALA A 398 8.88 21.49 -21.45
N SER A 399 9.74 22.49 -21.24
CA SER A 399 9.86 23.65 -22.11
C SER A 399 10.33 23.19 -23.49
N TYR A 400 9.40 23.04 -24.42
CA TYR A 400 9.75 22.92 -25.83
C TYR A 400 10.24 24.28 -26.33
N LEU A 401 11.55 24.38 -26.61
CA LEU A 401 12.11 25.43 -27.45
C LEU A 401 11.50 25.30 -28.85
N LEU A 402 10.73 26.30 -29.26
CA LEU A 402 10.24 26.42 -30.63
C LEU A 402 11.42 26.74 -31.57
N PRO A 403 11.46 26.19 -32.80
CA PRO A 403 12.42 26.62 -33.80
C PRO A 403 12.10 28.03 -34.29
N THR A 404 13.13 28.88 -34.32
CA THR A 404 13.10 30.22 -34.92
C THR A 404 12.70 30.15 -36.41
N PRO A 405 11.77 30.98 -36.88
CA PRO A 405 11.51 31.11 -38.31
C PRO A 405 12.62 31.96 -38.95
N SER A 406 13.24 31.41 -39.99
CA SER A 406 14.11 32.12 -40.93
C SER A 406 13.30 33.19 -41.66
N MET A 407 13.49 34.46 -41.30
CA MET A 407 13.06 35.59 -42.12
C MET A 407 14.15 35.92 -43.15
N GLU A 408 13.79 35.76 -44.41
CA GLU A 408 14.47 36.36 -45.56
C GLU A 408 14.47 37.88 -45.40
N VAL A 409 15.66 38.49 -45.34
CA VAL A 409 15.84 39.91 -45.56
C VAL A 409 15.90 40.12 -47.07
N LYS A 410 14.86 40.72 -47.64
CA LYS A 410 14.96 41.38 -48.94
C LYS A 410 15.50 42.78 -48.71
N GLU A 411 16.74 43.00 -49.16
CA GLU A 411 17.23 44.33 -49.53
C GLU A 411 16.33 44.90 -50.63
N PHE A 412 15.94 46.17 -50.51
CA PHE A 412 15.85 47.11 -51.63
C PHE A 412 15.94 48.55 -51.11
N GLU A 413 16.82 49.29 -51.79
CA GLU A 413 17.08 50.74 -51.88
C GLU A 413 15.76 51.57 -51.92
N ASP A 414 15.65 52.81 -51.45
CA ASP A 414 16.50 54.01 -51.46
C ASP A 414 16.32 54.87 -50.18
#